data_AF-A0A947DCU7-F1
#
_entry.id   AF-A0A947DCU7-F1
#
_cell.length_a   1.000
_cell.length_b   1.000
_cell.length_c   1.000
_cell.angle_alpha   90.00
_cell.angle_beta   90.00
_cell.angle_gamma   90.00
#
_symmetry.space_group_name_H-M   'P 1'
#
loop_
_entity.id
_entity.type
_entity.pdbx_description
1 polymer ?
#
loop_
_entity_poly.entity_id
_entity_poly.type
_entity_poly.pdbx_seq_one_letter_code
_entity_poly.pdbx_strand_id
1 'polypeptide(L)'
;MAISADKNINYGGDLVNQKYRPLDNIVYDRKNKKYYGALLDNRWNQLMDADILPKPLLLATSNWRTIIRSEAGKRPPLVVISSNRSKWIKQGIEAANQKLLVLDERSFRSASDLRALMSEEVSPPIYCRTRIAPGTNNNRNIYIVVNISEYETYKNNLAGTGITVIGWVFKRSTPHPPPNRSHFVGFGASRFAAIQFCKELRTAATPPKGDAPWDYAWLFDDNVVALGKFPGYGAIEDKIKEVENCVSVGFSGGTKAEEHWRISAWAQTESANGRGQQSDTVPNAANSEGLIQQAALWNIKYLTDKAINFSPVYISSAEDVSFVNYFKRQKISYLFYKGISVVKERVSIYDQEINKVNSMRQGYTAWFSDAENSGVSENGLPPPVMVDPQQGNGEQKLSDFIVNHVLPDKMKGDFNIRHLANSQAVEQITSGAIEEKVLIEDRVIDRVFKISGISVDRRDMP
;
A
#
# COMPACT_ATOMS: atom_id res chain seq x y z
N MET A 1 1.32 4.85 32.48
CA MET A 1 0.25 5.59 31.77
C MET A 1 -0.21 4.69 30.66
N ALA A 2 -1.38 4.09 30.85
CA ALA A 2 -1.91 3.08 29.96
C ALA A 2 -2.89 3.66 28.94
N ILE A 3 -2.92 3.05 27.75
CA ILE A 3 -3.99 3.28 26.77
C ILE A 3 -5.11 2.28 27.06
N SER A 4 -6.33 2.78 27.23
CA SER A 4 -7.48 1.88 27.38
C SER A 4 -7.88 1.30 26.04
N ALA A 5 -7.92 -0.03 25.93
CA ALA A 5 -8.25 -0.76 24.71
C ALA A 5 -8.66 -2.20 25.04
N ASP A 6 -9.59 -2.76 24.27
CA ASP A 6 -10.04 -4.14 24.42
C ASP A 6 -9.36 -5.07 23.41
N LYS A 7 -9.53 -6.39 23.59
CA LYS A 7 -9.12 -7.38 22.59
C LYS A 7 -10.08 -7.37 21.41
N ASN A 8 -9.57 -7.45 20.20
CA ASN A 8 -10.39 -7.83 19.06
C ASN A 8 -10.61 -9.34 19.07
N ILE A 9 -11.82 -9.79 19.43
CA ILE A 9 -12.17 -11.22 19.50
C ILE A 9 -12.10 -11.93 18.14
N ASN A 10 -12.13 -11.19 17.04
CA ASN A 10 -12.04 -11.72 15.68
C ASN A 10 -10.62 -11.61 15.10
N TYR A 11 -9.61 -11.25 15.90
CA TYR A 11 -8.24 -11.12 15.41
C TYR A 11 -7.72 -12.46 14.85
N GLY A 12 -7.07 -12.40 13.68
CA GLY A 12 -6.58 -13.57 12.96
C GLY A 12 -7.55 -14.17 11.93
N GLY A 13 -8.69 -13.51 11.68
CA GLY A 13 -9.61 -13.85 10.59
C GLY A 13 -9.14 -13.37 9.19
N ASP A 14 -9.99 -13.59 8.18
CA ASP A 14 -9.69 -13.37 6.76
C ASP A 14 -9.95 -11.93 6.28
N LEU A 15 -10.72 -11.15 7.03
CA LEU A 15 -11.03 -9.77 6.68
C LEU A 15 -9.89 -8.82 7.08
N VAL A 16 -9.72 -7.72 6.36
CA VAL A 16 -8.70 -6.68 6.68
C VAL A 16 -8.83 -6.18 8.14
N ASN A 17 -10.06 -5.95 8.63
CA ASN A 17 -10.33 -5.51 10.00
C ASN A 17 -10.16 -6.63 11.06
N GLN A 18 -9.93 -7.87 10.64
CA GLN A 18 -9.63 -9.01 11.50
C GLN A 18 -8.14 -9.34 11.48
N LYS A 19 -7.48 -9.20 10.33
CA LYS A 19 -6.07 -9.57 10.13
C LYS A 19 -5.07 -8.56 10.70
N TYR A 20 -5.42 -7.28 10.71
CA TYR A 20 -4.47 -6.18 10.98
C TYR A 20 -4.84 -5.32 12.21
N ARG A 21 -5.86 -5.73 12.97
CA ARG A 21 -6.41 -4.97 14.11
C ARG A 21 -6.50 -5.85 15.36
N PRO A 22 -5.41 -6.05 16.10
CA PRO A 22 -5.41 -6.85 17.32
C PRO A 22 -6.24 -6.23 18.46
N LEU A 23 -6.41 -4.90 18.46
CA LEU A 23 -7.14 -4.18 19.50
C LEU A 23 -8.53 -3.75 19.01
N ASP A 24 -9.46 -3.60 19.94
CA ASP A 24 -10.78 -2.98 19.72
C ASP A 24 -11.05 -1.88 20.77
N ASN A 25 -12.07 -1.05 20.56
CA ASN A 25 -12.51 -0.01 21.50
C ASN A 25 -11.37 0.85 22.10
N ILE A 26 -10.36 1.22 21.30
CA ILE A 26 -9.25 2.06 21.79
C ILE A 26 -9.79 3.43 22.20
N VAL A 27 -9.57 3.81 23.45
CA VAL A 27 -9.94 5.13 23.98
C VAL A 27 -8.77 6.09 23.83
N TYR A 28 -9.02 7.18 23.12
CA TYR A 28 -8.05 8.21 22.83
C TYR A 28 -8.18 9.40 23.78
N ASP A 29 -7.35 9.44 24.83
CA ASP A 29 -7.37 10.50 25.85
C ASP A 29 -6.31 11.58 25.57
N ARG A 30 -6.70 12.86 25.69
CA ARG A 30 -5.77 14.01 25.62
C ARG A 30 -4.66 13.94 26.66
N LYS A 31 -4.88 13.32 27.82
CA LYS A 31 -3.83 13.09 28.83
C LYS A 31 -2.67 12.25 28.28
N ASN A 32 -2.96 11.36 27.32
CA ASN A 32 -2.00 10.49 26.66
C ASN A 32 -1.36 11.13 25.41
N LYS A 33 -1.62 12.42 25.11
CA LYS A 33 -1.10 13.13 23.92
C LYS A 33 0.42 12.95 23.73
N LYS A 34 1.20 13.17 24.80
CA LYS A 34 2.67 13.02 24.72
C LYS A 34 3.09 11.60 24.37
N TYR A 35 2.30 10.62 24.80
CA TYR A 35 2.57 9.21 24.59
C TYR A 35 2.35 8.79 23.13
N TYR A 36 1.22 9.18 22.52
CA TYR A 36 0.95 8.85 21.11
C TYR A 36 2.01 9.44 20.16
N GLY A 37 2.41 10.70 20.38
CA GLY A 37 3.46 11.33 19.60
C GLY A 37 4.82 10.66 19.81
N ALA A 38 5.13 10.26 21.04
CA ALA A 38 6.41 9.63 21.35
C ALA A 38 6.54 8.20 20.77
N LEU A 39 5.44 7.47 20.57
CA LEU A 39 5.45 6.19 19.84
C LEU A 39 5.90 6.36 18.37
N LEU A 40 5.37 7.38 17.68
CA LEU A 40 5.79 7.69 16.31
C LEU A 40 7.23 8.18 16.26
N ASP A 41 7.62 9.06 17.19
CA ASP A 41 9.00 9.56 17.30
C ASP A 41 9.99 8.43 17.55
N ASN A 42 9.65 7.48 18.42
CA ASN A 42 10.50 6.32 18.67
C ASN A 42 10.70 5.47 17.43
N ARG A 43 9.64 5.19 16.68
CA ARG A 43 9.77 4.42 15.44
C ARG A 43 10.58 5.16 14.39
N TRP A 44 10.39 6.48 14.28
CA TRP A 44 11.20 7.32 13.42
C TRP A 44 12.67 7.29 13.83
N ASN A 45 12.97 7.48 15.11
CA ASN A 45 14.32 7.48 15.66
C ASN A 45 15.00 6.12 15.47
N GLN A 46 14.29 5.01 15.68
CA GLN A 46 14.79 3.67 15.35
C GLN A 46 15.27 3.60 13.89
N LEU A 47 14.48 4.09 12.93
CA LEU A 47 14.89 4.14 11.52
C LEU A 47 16.06 5.08 11.25
N MET A 48 16.20 6.18 12.00
CA MET A 48 17.38 7.06 11.90
C MET A 48 18.63 6.38 12.46
N ASP A 49 18.53 5.77 13.63
CA ASP A 49 19.63 5.08 14.32
C ASP A 49 20.11 3.85 13.52
N ALA A 50 19.18 3.20 12.81
CA ALA A 50 19.47 2.12 11.86
C ALA A 50 19.96 2.62 10.49
N ASP A 51 20.21 3.93 10.34
CA ASP A 51 20.76 4.54 9.13
C ASP A 51 19.87 4.33 7.88
N ILE A 52 18.54 4.25 8.08
CA ILE A 52 17.53 4.08 7.02
C ILE A 52 16.93 5.43 6.63
N LEU A 53 16.58 6.26 7.61
CA LEU A 53 16.07 7.61 7.41
C LEU A 53 17.11 8.65 7.87
N PRO A 54 17.20 9.83 7.24
CA PRO A 54 16.51 10.27 6.03
C PRO A 54 17.30 9.89 4.75
N LYS A 55 17.87 8.68 4.67
CA LYS A 55 18.77 8.34 3.56
C LYS A 55 18.06 8.33 2.21
N PRO A 56 18.82 8.55 1.11
CA PRO A 56 18.27 8.50 -0.22
C PRO A 56 17.59 7.16 -0.52
N LEU A 57 16.49 7.22 -1.26
CA LEU A 57 15.87 6.03 -1.84
C LEU A 57 16.54 5.73 -3.17
N LEU A 58 17.14 4.56 -3.32
CA LEU A 58 17.59 4.06 -4.61
C LEU A 58 16.41 3.43 -5.34
N LEU A 59 16.20 3.87 -6.58
CA LEU A 59 15.23 3.29 -7.50
C LEU A 59 15.97 2.72 -8.73
N ALA A 60 15.86 1.42 -8.92
CA ALA A 60 16.54 0.65 -9.96
C ALA A 60 15.57 0.22 -11.06
N THR A 61 16.03 0.28 -12.31
CA THR A 61 15.29 -0.26 -13.46
C THR A 61 16.25 -0.57 -14.59
N SER A 62 15.80 -1.21 -15.67
CA SER A 62 16.69 -1.62 -16.77
C SER A 62 17.30 -0.41 -17.49
N ASN A 63 16.52 0.66 -17.69
CA ASN A 63 16.99 1.89 -18.32
C ASN A 63 16.08 3.08 -18.00
N TRP A 64 16.53 3.96 -17.11
CA TRP A 64 15.80 5.17 -16.72
C TRP A 64 15.53 6.10 -17.90
N ARG A 65 16.48 6.25 -18.82
CA ARG A 65 16.34 7.14 -19.97
C ARG A 65 15.21 6.69 -20.90
N THR A 66 15.08 5.40 -21.12
CA THR A 66 14.00 4.81 -21.92
C THR A 66 12.65 5.02 -21.25
N ILE A 67 12.56 4.78 -19.94
CA ILE A 67 11.33 4.96 -19.17
C ILE A 67 10.87 6.42 -19.21
N ILE A 68 11.76 7.36 -18.91
CA ILE A 68 11.46 8.80 -18.94
C ILE A 68 10.94 9.23 -20.31
N ARG A 69 11.60 8.81 -21.40
CA ARG A 69 11.15 9.14 -22.77
C ARG A 69 9.80 8.51 -23.11
N SER A 70 9.51 7.34 -22.57
CA SER A 70 8.27 6.61 -22.86
C SER A 70 7.02 7.25 -22.24
N GLU A 71 7.17 8.21 -21.31
CA GLU A 71 6.07 8.96 -20.69
C GLU A 71 5.49 10.05 -21.61
N ALA A 72 6.24 10.50 -22.62
CA ALA A 72 5.79 11.56 -23.51
C ALA A 72 4.48 11.16 -24.23
N GLY A 73 3.44 11.99 -24.08
CA GLY A 73 2.13 11.76 -24.69
C GLY A 73 1.32 10.61 -24.06
N LYS A 74 1.73 10.10 -22.90
CA LYS A 74 0.99 9.06 -22.16
C LYS A 74 0.03 9.67 -21.15
N ARG A 75 -1.05 8.94 -20.90
CA ARG A 75 -1.96 9.19 -19.77
C ARG A 75 -1.29 8.76 -18.44
N PRO A 76 -1.81 9.18 -17.27
CA PRO A 76 -1.34 8.75 -15.95
C PRO A 76 -0.93 7.26 -15.88
N PRO A 77 0.28 6.91 -15.40
CA PRO A 77 0.75 5.54 -15.39
C PRO A 77 -0.03 4.68 -14.39
N LEU A 78 0.03 3.37 -14.58
CA LEU A 78 -0.43 2.38 -13.60
C LEU A 78 0.79 1.85 -12.85
N VAL A 79 0.84 2.06 -11.54
CA VAL A 79 1.95 1.68 -10.67
C VAL A 79 1.46 0.62 -9.68
N VAL A 80 2.04 -0.56 -9.76
CA VAL A 80 1.65 -1.72 -8.96
C VAL A 80 2.64 -1.91 -7.83
N ILE A 81 2.17 -1.99 -6.60
CA ILE A 81 2.99 -2.36 -5.44
C ILE A 81 2.88 -3.86 -5.27
N SER A 82 4.01 -4.55 -5.32
CA SER A 82 4.02 -6.01 -5.33
C SER A 82 5.14 -6.60 -4.50
N SER A 83 4.90 -7.83 -4.06
CA SER A 83 5.91 -8.69 -3.42
C SER A 83 5.56 -10.14 -3.71
N ASN A 84 6.54 -10.89 -4.21
CA ASN A 84 6.51 -12.35 -4.36
C ASN A 84 5.31 -12.93 -5.16
N ARG A 85 4.85 -12.24 -6.20
CA ARG A 85 3.67 -12.61 -6.99
C ARG A 85 3.93 -12.54 -8.50
N SER A 86 5.19 -12.41 -8.93
CA SER A 86 5.51 -12.22 -10.35
C SER A 86 5.07 -13.39 -11.23
N LYS A 87 5.15 -14.65 -10.75
CA LYS A 87 4.59 -15.82 -11.44
C LYS A 87 3.07 -15.77 -11.61
N TRP A 88 2.33 -15.45 -10.55
CA TRP A 88 0.87 -15.32 -10.62
C TRP A 88 0.46 -14.22 -11.60
N ILE A 89 1.14 -13.08 -11.58
CA ILE A 89 0.91 -11.98 -12.54
C ILE A 89 1.14 -12.46 -13.98
N LYS A 90 2.26 -13.16 -14.23
CA LYS A 90 2.57 -13.69 -15.55
C LYS A 90 1.49 -14.64 -16.05
N GLN A 91 1.07 -15.59 -15.21
CA GLN A 91 0.02 -16.55 -15.55
C GLN A 91 -1.32 -15.87 -15.79
N GLY A 92 -1.67 -14.84 -15.02
CA GLY A 92 -2.87 -14.04 -15.28
C GLY A 92 -2.82 -13.33 -16.65
N ILE A 93 -1.66 -12.84 -17.06
CA ILE A 93 -1.47 -12.24 -18.40
C ILE A 93 -1.58 -13.31 -19.51
N GLU A 94 -0.99 -14.48 -19.30
CA GLU A 94 -1.09 -15.62 -20.23
C GLU A 94 -2.54 -16.10 -20.36
N ALA A 95 -3.28 -16.20 -19.26
CA ALA A 95 -4.70 -16.53 -19.24
C ALA A 95 -5.55 -15.50 -20.01
N ALA A 96 -5.24 -14.21 -19.90
CA ALA A 96 -5.87 -13.16 -20.70
C ALA A 96 -5.63 -13.37 -22.21
N ASN A 97 -4.40 -13.70 -22.61
CA ASN A 97 -4.07 -13.94 -24.01
C ASN A 97 -4.79 -15.18 -24.56
N GLN A 98 -4.85 -16.27 -23.80
CA GLN A 98 -5.61 -17.47 -24.19
C GLN A 98 -7.10 -17.16 -24.35
N LYS A 99 -7.67 -16.37 -23.43
CA LYS A 99 -9.07 -15.95 -23.54
C LYS A 99 -9.33 -15.12 -24.79
N LEU A 100 -8.42 -14.23 -25.15
CA LEU A 100 -8.53 -13.41 -26.36
C LEU A 100 -8.44 -14.25 -27.65
N LEU A 101 -7.62 -15.30 -27.67
CA LEU A 101 -7.59 -16.26 -28.77
C LEU A 101 -8.95 -16.98 -28.94
N VAL A 102 -9.57 -17.39 -27.83
CA VAL A 102 -10.91 -18.01 -27.86
C VAL A 102 -11.99 -17.03 -28.33
N LEU A 103 -11.84 -15.75 -28.00
CA LEU A 103 -12.77 -14.69 -28.42
C LEU A 103 -12.54 -14.19 -29.85
N ASP A 104 -11.45 -14.61 -30.51
CA ASP A 104 -10.96 -14.03 -31.77
C ASP A 104 -10.80 -12.50 -31.71
N GLU A 105 -10.29 -11.99 -30.58
CA GLU A 105 -10.08 -10.57 -30.32
C GLU A 105 -8.58 -10.28 -30.07
N ARG A 106 -8.11 -9.08 -30.44
CA ARG A 106 -6.72 -8.66 -30.15
C ARG A 106 -6.51 -8.07 -28.76
N SER A 107 -7.59 -7.56 -28.17
CA SER A 107 -7.59 -6.87 -26.87
C SER A 107 -8.99 -6.87 -26.30
N PHE A 108 -9.11 -6.81 -24.97
CA PHE A 108 -10.40 -6.56 -24.32
C PHE A 108 -10.84 -5.11 -24.56
N ARG A 109 -12.14 -4.84 -24.40
CA ARG A 109 -12.71 -3.51 -24.68
C ARG A 109 -12.21 -2.44 -23.72
N SER A 110 -11.97 -2.82 -22.46
CA SER A 110 -11.47 -1.93 -21.40
C SER A 110 -11.01 -2.72 -20.18
N ALA A 111 -10.49 -2.02 -19.17
CA ALA A 111 -10.24 -2.58 -17.85
C ALA A 111 -11.51 -3.10 -17.16
N SER A 112 -12.69 -2.62 -17.57
CA SER A 112 -13.99 -3.04 -17.04
C SER A 112 -14.60 -4.22 -17.80
N ASP A 113 -13.96 -4.73 -18.86
CA ASP A 113 -14.45 -5.88 -19.62
C ASP A 113 -14.29 -7.16 -18.80
N LEU A 114 -15.40 -7.63 -18.22
CA LEU A 114 -15.38 -8.76 -17.28
C LEU A 114 -15.19 -10.11 -17.98
N ARG A 115 -15.24 -10.18 -19.32
CA ARG A 115 -14.90 -11.39 -20.08
C ARG A 115 -13.45 -11.84 -19.81
N ALA A 116 -12.58 -10.89 -19.45
CA ALA A 116 -11.21 -11.19 -19.05
C ALA A 116 -11.12 -12.10 -17.82
N LEU A 117 -12.11 -12.07 -16.93
CA LEU A 117 -12.11 -12.82 -15.66
C LEU A 117 -12.79 -14.19 -15.78
N MET A 118 -13.31 -14.53 -16.96
CA MET A 118 -13.97 -15.81 -17.24
C MET A 118 -12.97 -16.83 -17.80
N SER A 119 -11.74 -16.83 -17.27
CA SER A 119 -10.73 -17.87 -17.46
C SER A 119 -10.96 -19.04 -16.49
N GLU A 120 -10.25 -20.15 -16.70
CA GLU A 120 -10.41 -21.37 -15.89
C GLU A 120 -9.43 -21.47 -14.70
N GLU A 121 -8.30 -20.75 -14.72
CA GLU A 121 -7.22 -20.95 -13.74
C GLU A 121 -6.92 -19.71 -12.87
N VAL A 122 -6.61 -18.57 -13.49
CA VAL A 122 -6.16 -17.34 -12.81
C VAL A 122 -6.82 -16.13 -13.46
N SER A 123 -7.26 -15.16 -12.66
CA SER A 123 -7.82 -13.92 -13.21
C SER A 123 -6.70 -12.98 -13.67
N PRO A 124 -6.76 -12.46 -14.90
CA PRO A 124 -5.84 -11.43 -15.36
C PRO A 124 -5.92 -10.18 -14.46
N PRO A 125 -4.79 -9.60 -14.00
CA PRO A 125 -4.81 -8.37 -13.22
C PRO A 125 -5.48 -7.22 -13.98
N ILE A 126 -6.07 -6.25 -13.26
CA ILE A 126 -6.74 -5.09 -13.89
C ILE A 126 -5.77 -4.23 -14.72
N TYR A 127 -4.50 -4.26 -14.35
CA TYR A 127 -3.42 -3.54 -15.02
C TYR A 127 -2.79 -4.34 -16.19
N CYS A 128 -3.38 -5.46 -16.63
CA CYS A 128 -2.88 -6.23 -17.77
C CYS A 128 -2.99 -5.41 -19.07
N ARG A 129 -1.91 -5.36 -19.86
CA ARG A 129 -1.83 -4.52 -21.07
C ARG A 129 -2.94 -4.76 -22.09
N THR A 130 -3.39 -6.00 -22.25
CA THR A 130 -4.48 -6.36 -23.18
C THR A 130 -5.85 -5.85 -22.74
N ARG A 131 -5.97 -5.39 -21.49
CA ARG A 131 -7.16 -4.69 -20.96
C ARG A 131 -7.03 -3.16 -21.06
N ILE A 132 -5.87 -2.66 -21.50
CA ILE A 132 -5.53 -1.22 -21.46
C ILE A 132 -5.15 -0.66 -22.85
N ALA A 133 -4.84 -1.48 -23.88
CA ALA A 133 -4.49 -1.01 -25.24
C ALA A 133 -4.76 -2.06 -26.35
N PRO A 134 -4.84 -1.71 -27.67
CA PRO A 134 -4.78 -0.40 -28.35
C PRO A 134 -6.04 -0.03 -29.18
N GLY A 135 -6.40 1.26 -29.25
CA GLY A 135 -7.53 1.80 -30.02
C GLY A 135 -8.38 2.86 -29.30
N THR A 136 -8.14 3.03 -28.00
CA THR A 136 -8.79 4.01 -27.14
C THR A 136 -7.78 5.05 -26.66
N ASN A 137 -8.23 6.24 -26.26
CA ASN A 137 -7.43 7.38 -25.77
C ASN A 137 -6.67 7.11 -24.43
N ASN A 138 -6.37 5.84 -24.11
CA ASN A 138 -5.92 5.31 -22.81
C ASN A 138 -4.50 4.72 -22.81
N ASN A 139 -3.61 5.18 -23.70
CA ASN A 139 -2.22 4.75 -23.75
C ASN A 139 -1.46 5.11 -22.46
N ARG A 140 -1.10 4.12 -21.65
CA ARG A 140 -0.45 4.25 -20.34
C ARG A 140 0.70 3.27 -20.21
N ASN A 141 1.72 3.64 -19.45
CA ASN A 141 2.79 2.72 -19.06
C ASN A 141 2.42 2.02 -17.74
N ILE A 142 2.91 0.80 -17.59
CA ILE A 142 2.64 -0.06 -16.43
C ILE A 142 3.96 -0.35 -15.74
N TYR A 143 4.04 0.00 -14.46
CA TYR A 143 5.20 -0.21 -13.61
C TYR A 143 4.84 -1.14 -12.47
N ILE A 144 5.78 -1.99 -12.06
CA ILE A 144 5.67 -2.78 -10.84
C ILE A 144 6.85 -2.46 -9.93
N VAL A 145 6.54 -2.00 -8.72
CA VAL A 145 7.50 -1.51 -7.73
C VAL A 145 7.68 -2.60 -6.68
N VAL A 146 8.90 -3.12 -6.58
CA VAL A 146 9.27 -4.26 -5.73
C VAL A 146 10.54 -3.95 -4.93
N ASN A 147 10.73 -4.59 -3.78
CA ASN A 147 11.99 -4.44 -3.07
C ASN A 147 13.15 -4.89 -3.96
N ILE A 148 14.32 -4.24 -3.87
CA ILE A 148 15.48 -4.55 -4.71
C ILE A 148 15.87 -6.04 -4.66
N SER A 149 15.58 -6.70 -3.53
CA SER A 149 15.81 -8.13 -3.36
C SER A 149 15.05 -9.01 -4.34
N GLU A 150 13.93 -8.54 -4.89
CA GLU A 150 13.04 -9.28 -5.80
C GLU A 150 13.16 -8.83 -7.26
N TYR A 151 13.99 -7.80 -7.53
CA TYR A 151 14.05 -7.14 -8.84
C TYR A 151 14.34 -8.11 -9.99
N GLU A 152 15.38 -8.94 -9.87
CA GLU A 152 15.75 -9.88 -10.94
C GLU A 152 14.68 -10.95 -11.16
N THR A 153 14.06 -11.46 -10.08
CA THR A 153 12.96 -12.42 -10.18
C THR A 153 11.78 -11.84 -10.97
N TYR A 154 11.36 -10.62 -10.64
CA TYR A 154 10.27 -9.94 -11.35
C TYR A 154 10.64 -9.62 -12.79
N LYS A 155 11.85 -9.11 -13.02
CA LYS A 155 12.34 -8.75 -14.35
C LYS A 155 12.35 -9.97 -15.29
N ASN A 156 12.81 -11.11 -14.80
CA ASN A 156 12.83 -12.35 -15.58
C ASN A 156 11.43 -12.90 -15.82
N ASN A 157 10.58 -12.94 -14.78
CA ASN A 157 9.23 -13.50 -14.91
C ASN A 157 8.32 -12.63 -15.78
N LEU A 158 8.46 -11.30 -15.72
CA LEU A 158 7.61 -10.35 -16.43
C LEU A 158 8.20 -9.90 -17.78
N ALA A 159 9.30 -10.47 -18.22
CA ALA A 159 9.87 -10.20 -19.54
C ALA A 159 8.83 -10.42 -20.65
N GLY A 160 8.74 -9.48 -21.60
CA GLY A 160 7.80 -9.55 -22.73
C GLY A 160 6.33 -9.21 -22.39
N THR A 161 5.97 -9.03 -21.12
CA THR A 161 4.57 -8.70 -20.72
C THR A 161 4.20 -7.24 -20.97
N GLY A 162 5.19 -6.37 -21.21
CA GLY A 162 5.00 -4.92 -21.30
C GLY A 162 4.92 -4.21 -19.95
N ILE A 163 5.18 -4.91 -18.84
CA ILE A 163 5.33 -4.33 -17.50
C ILE A 163 6.81 -4.00 -17.27
N THR A 164 7.08 -2.81 -16.76
CA THR A 164 8.43 -2.39 -16.38
C THR A 164 8.65 -2.57 -14.87
N VAL A 165 9.72 -3.27 -14.49
CA VAL A 165 10.05 -3.53 -13.09
C VAL A 165 10.91 -2.40 -12.52
N ILE A 166 10.53 -1.93 -11.33
CA ILE A 166 11.24 -0.92 -10.56
C ILE A 166 11.64 -1.54 -9.21
N GLY A 167 12.93 -1.73 -8.99
CA GLY A 167 13.48 -2.15 -7.71
C GLY A 167 13.68 -0.95 -6.78
N TRP A 168 13.46 -1.11 -5.47
CA TRP A 168 13.72 -0.04 -4.51
C TRP A 168 14.48 -0.50 -3.27
N VAL A 169 15.31 0.38 -2.71
CA VAL A 169 15.99 0.18 -1.42
C VAL A 169 16.42 1.51 -0.82
N PHE A 170 16.34 1.66 0.50
CA PHE A 170 16.97 2.79 1.19
C PHE A 170 18.49 2.60 1.17
N LYS A 171 19.22 3.59 0.66
CA LYS A 171 20.67 3.60 0.79
C LYS A 171 21.07 3.63 2.26
N ARG A 172 22.21 3.04 2.56
CA ARG A 172 22.81 3.06 3.89
C ARG A 172 24.26 3.48 3.76
N SER A 173 24.73 4.29 4.70
CA SER A 173 26.14 4.65 4.86
C SER A 173 26.97 3.45 5.32
N THR A 174 26.35 2.52 6.05
CA THR A 174 26.98 1.24 6.41
C THR A 174 26.33 0.07 5.65
N PRO A 175 27.09 -0.90 5.14
CA PRO A 175 26.50 -2.02 4.39
C PRO A 175 25.59 -2.92 5.24
N HIS A 176 25.77 -2.92 6.57
CA HIS A 176 25.17 -3.91 7.47
C HIS A 176 24.76 -3.39 8.87
N PRO A 177 23.96 -2.32 9.01
CA PRO A 177 23.46 -1.95 10.32
C PRO A 177 22.42 -2.98 10.81
N PRO A 178 22.32 -3.17 12.14
CA PRO A 178 21.25 -3.96 12.76
C PRO A 178 19.85 -3.40 12.39
N PRO A 179 18.77 -4.20 12.53
CA PRO A 179 18.73 -5.49 13.24
C PRO A 179 19.16 -6.71 12.41
N ASN A 180 19.07 -6.69 11.07
CA ASN A 180 19.14 -7.95 10.29
C ASN A 180 20.14 -7.96 9.13
N ARG A 181 21.03 -6.96 9.01
CA ARG A 181 21.95 -6.80 7.85
C ARG A 181 21.25 -6.87 6.47
N SER A 182 19.93 -6.71 6.45
CA SER A 182 19.07 -6.90 5.28
C SER A 182 18.46 -5.57 4.84
N HIS A 183 17.94 -5.53 3.60
CA HIS A 183 17.26 -4.34 3.09
C HIS A 183 15.98 -4.07 3.89
N PHE A 184 15.70 -2.79 4.17
CA PHE A 184 14.47 -2.41 4.87
C PHE A 184 13.24 -2.74 4.03
N VAL A 185 12.21 -3.29 4.68
CA VAL A 185 10.94 -3.70 4.08
C VAL A 185 9.79 -3.38 5.03
N GLY A 186 8.58 -3.21 4.49
CA GLY A 186 7.39 -2.90 5.28
C GLY A 186 6.28 -2.32 4.40
N PHE A 187 5.03 -2.36 4.86
CA PHE A 187 3.91 -1.86 4.05
C PHE A 187 4.01 -0.36 3.75
N GLY A 188 4.39 0.45 4.75
CA GLY A 188 4.62 1.89 4.58
C GLY A 188 5.83 2.19 3.68
N ALA A 189 6.92 1.42 3.82
CA ALA A 189 8.11 1.56 2.99
C ALA A 189 7.85 1.27 1.50
N SER A 190 7.11 0.20 1.20
CA SER A 190 6.76 -0.16 -0.19
C SER A 190 5.90 0.92 -0.86
N ARG A 191 4.91 1.48 -0.14
CA ARG A 191 4.08 2.56 -0.65
C ARG A 191 4.82 3.88 -0.77
N PHE A 192 5.69 4.19 0.19
CA PHE A 192 6.60 5.33 0.11
C PHE A 192 7.43 5.25 -1.17
N ALA A 193 8.01 4.08 -1.46
CA ALA A 193 8.81 3.88 -2.66
C ALA A 193 8.00 4.03 -3.96
N ALA A 194 6.77 3.51 -4.01
CA ALA A 194 5.91 3.67 -5.17
C ALA A 194 5.52 5.12 -5.44
N ILE A 195 5.16 5.88 -4.41
CA ILE A 195 4.90 7.32 -4.55
C ILE A 195 6.17 8.08 -4.91
N GLN A 196 7.33 7.78 -4.29
CA GLN A 196 8.59 8.44 -4.67
C GLN A 196 8.97 8.15 -6.12
N PHE A 197 8.77 6.92 -6.60
CA PHE A 197 8.95 6.59 -8.00
C PHE A 197 8.07 7.46 -8.91
N CYS A 198 6.79 7.64 -8.57
CA CYS A 198 5.90 8.50 -9.35
C CYS A 198 6.39 9.97 -9.36
N LYS A 199 6.76 10.51 -8.18
CA LYS A 199 7.27 11.89 -8.07
C LYS A 199 8.53 12.08 -8.91
N GLU A 200 9.45 11.13 -8.82
CA GLU A 200 10.70 11.16 -9.55
C GLU A 200 10.48 11.06 -11.05
N LEU A 201 9.68 10.10 -11.51
CA LEU A 201 9.37 9.90 -12.91
C LEU A 201 8.70 11.14 -13.53
N ARG A 202 7.70 11.70 -12.82
CA ARG A 202 7.03 12.94 -13.25
C ARG A 202 8.01 14.08 -13.43
N THR A 203 8.86 14.30 -12.41
CA THR A 203 9.86 15.37 -12.41
C THR A 203 10.88 15.17 -13.52
N ALA A 204 11.38 13.94 -13.68
CA ALA A 204 12.37 13.57 -14.70
C ALA A 204 11.85 13.69 -16.13
N ALA A 205 10.57 13.42 -16.34
CA ALA A 205 9.91 13.49 -17.64
C ALA A 205 9.41 14.90 -18.00
N THR A 206 9.50 15.86 -17.09
CA THR A 206 9.13 17.26 -17.34
C THR A 206 10.22 17.94 -18.18
N PRO A 207 9.90 18.45 -19.39
CA PRO A 207 10.86 19.21 -20.19
C PRO A 207 11.26 20.53 -19.50
N PRO A 208 12.46 21.08 -19.73
CA PRO A 208 12.92 22.31 -19.06
C PRO A 208 12.03 23.56 -19.24
N LYS A 209 11.20 23.60 -20.29
CA LYS A 209 10.26 24.67 -20.59
C LYS A 209 8.87 24.12 -20.96
N GLY A 210 8.45 23.04 -20.32
CA GLY A 210 7.17 22.40 -20.60
C GLY A 210 6.50 21.87 -19.33
N ASP A 211 5.28 21.41 -19.51
CA ASP A 211 4.53 20.76 -18.43
C ASP A 211 4.95 19.30 -18.27
N ALA A 212 4.73 18.77 -17.06
CA ALA A 212 4.88 17.35 -16.81
C ALA A 212 3.89 16.56 -17.69
N PRO A 213 4.21 15.33 -18.10
CA PRO A 213 3.33 14.52 -18.96
C PRO A 213 1.98 14.21 -18.30
N TRP A 214 1.93 14.20 -16.97
CA TRP A 214 0.73 13.95 -16.17
C TRP A 214 0.92 14.49 -14.74
N ASP A 215 -0.19 14.70 -14.04
CA ASP A 215 -0.21 15.10 -12.61
C ASP A 215 -0.61 13.96 -11.68
N TYR A 216 -1.15 12.88 -12.24
CA TYR A 216 -1.74 11.78 -11.48
C TYR A 216 -1.06 10.46 -11.80
N ALA A 217 -1.16 9.49 -10.89
CA ALA A 217 -0.80 8.10 -11.14
C ALA A 217 -1.78 7.18 -10.42
N TRP A 218 -2.10 6.04 -11.05
CA TRP A 218 -2.88 4.99 -10.41
C TRP A 218 -1.95 4.08 -9.61
N LEU A 219 -2.31 3.78 -8.37
CA LEU A 219 -1.61 2.83 -7.52
C LEU A 219 -2.52 1.63 -7.23
N PHE A 220 -1.98 0.43 -7.43
CA PHE A 220 -2.68 -0.83 -7.20
C PHE A 220 -1.89 -1.75 -6.28
N ASP A 221 -2.59 -2.46 -5.41
CA ASP A 221 -2.15 -3.77 -4.95
C ASP A 221 -2.09 -4.71 -6.16
N ASP A 222 -1.06 -5.53 -6.22
CA ASP A 222 -0.84 -6.46 -7.33
C ASP A 222 -2.00 -7.43 -7.63
N ASN A 223 -2.76 -7.84 -6.62
CA ASN A 223 -3.84 -8.82 -6.76
C ASN A 223 -5.23 -8.20 -7.02
N VAL A 224 -5.29 -6.93 -7.42
CA VAL A 224 -6.54 -6.32 -7.91
C VAL A 224 -6.82 -6.79 -9.34
N VAL A 225 -7.96 -7.43 -9.53
CA VAL A 225 -8.37 -8.02 -10.82
C VAL A 225 -9.54 -7.29 -11.46
N ALA A 226 -10.35 -6.57 -10.68
CA ALA A 226 -11.45 -5.76 -11.21
C ALA A 226 -11.84 -4.61 -10.28
N LEU A 227 -12.53 -3.65 -10.87
CA LEU A 227 -13.32 -2.64 -10.18
C LEU A 227 -14.76 -2.77 -10.68
N GLY A 228 -15.71 -3.10 -9.80
CA GLY A 228 -17.12 -3.27 -10.14
C GLY A 228 -17.75 -1.93 -10.53
N LYS A 229 -18.56 -1.92 -11.60
CA LYS A 229 -19.19 -0.70 -12.17
C LYS A 229 -18.18 0.42 -12.48
N PHE A 230 -16.96 0.06 -12.87
CA PHE A 230 -15.91 1.04 -13.10
C PHE A 230 -16.15 1.82 -14.42
N PRO A 231 -16.20 3.16 -14.37
CA PRO A 231 -16.43 4.00 -15.55
C PRO A 231 -15.16 4.19 -16.41
N GLY A 232 -14.05 3.54 -16.05
CA GLY A 232 -12.77 3.66 -16.74
C GLY A 232 -11.86 4.72 -16.11
N TYR A 233 -10.56 4.62 -16.42
CA TYR A 233 -9.52 5.47 -15.83
C TYR A 233 -9.73 6.96 -16.12
N GLY A 234 -10.04 7.31 -17.37
CA GLY A 234 -10.23 8.71 -17.79
C GLY A 234 -11.37 9.42 -17.04
N ALA A 235 -12.50 8.74 -16.83
CA ALA A 235 -13.65 9.33 -16.13
C ALA A 235 -13.32 9.69 -14.67
N ILE A 236 -12.53 8.87 -13.98
CA ILE A 236 -12.07 9.16 -12.61
C ILE A 236 -10.99 10.26 -12.59
N GLU A 237 -10.11 10.28 -13.59
CA GLU A 237 -9.10 11.32 -13.77
C GLU A 237 -9.69 12.70 -14.06
N ASP A 238 -10.85 12.77 -14.69
CA ASP A 238 -11.53 14.04 -14.89
C ASP A 238 -12.25 14.48 -13.61
N LYS A 239 -12.82 13.53 -12.87
CA LYS A 239 -13.50 13.82 -11.58
C LYS A 239 -12.57 14.33 -10.49
N ILE A 240 -11.33 13.83 -10.40
CA ILE A 240 -10.38 14.35 -9.39
C ILE A 240 -10.05 15.82 -9.63
N LYS A 241 -10.09 16.31 -10.88
CA LYS A 241 -9.82 17.70 -11.25
C LYS A 241 -10.96 18.67 -10.89
N GLU A 242 -12.19 18.15 -10.76
CA GLU A 242 -13.37 18.94 -10.39
C GLU A 242 -13.34 19.38 -8.92
N VAL A 243 -12.50 18.75 -8.09
CA VAL A 243 -12.38 19.06 -6.67
C VAL A 243 -11.04 19.74 -6.41
N GLU A 244 -11.10 20.98 -5.94
CA GLU A 244 -9.91 21.76 -5.61
C GLU A 244 -9.04 21.04 -4.57
N ASN A 245 -7.73 20.98 -4.83
CA ASN A 245 -6.75 20.34 -3.95
C ASN A 245 -7.07 18.87 -3.61
N CYS A 246 -7.79 18.16 -4.48
CA CYS A 246 -8.06 16.74 -4.29
C CYS A 246 -6.78 15.91 -4.42
N VAL A 247 -6.38 15.26 -3.32
CA VAL A 247 -5.12 14.51 -3.25
C VAL A 247 -5.26 13.09 -3.80
N SER A 248 -6.45 12.49 -3.72
CA SER A 248 -6.66 11.12 -4.17
C SER A 248 -8.12 10.76 -4.42
N VAL A 249 -8.31 9.65 -5.14
CA VAL A 249 -9.56 8.93 -5.30
C VAL A 249 -9.38 7.49 -4.86
N GLY A 250 -10.32 6.96 -4.08
CA GLY A 250 -10.38 5.53 -3.74
C GLY A 250 -11.78 4.94 -3.91
N PHE A 251 -11.86 3.64 -3.69
CA PHE A 251 -13.05 2.84 -3.97
C PHE A 251 -13.35 1.90 -2.79
N SER A 252 -14.62 1.53 -2.63
CA SER A 252 -15.03 0.56 -1.61
C SER A 252 -14.62 -0.87 -1.96
N GLY A 253 -14.77 -1.80 -1.03
CA GLY A 253 -14.55 -3.23 -1.27
C GLY A 253 -13.10 -3.68 -1.02
N GLY A 254 -12.74 -4.82 -1.61
CA GLY A 254 -11.42 -5.46 -1.47
C GLY A 254 -11.00 -5.81 -0.04
N THR A 255 -11.95 -5.81 0.91
CA THR A 255 -11.74 -6.19 2.32
C THR A 255 -11.39 -7.67 2.51
N LYS A 256 -11.53 -8.47 1.44
CA LYS A 256 -11.16 -9.87 1.35
C LYS A 256 -10.67 -10.20 -0.06
N ALA A 257 -9.70 -11.11 -0.14
CA ALA A 257 -9.30 -11.75 -1.39
C ALA A 257 -10.13 -13.02 -1.61
N GLU A 258 -10.79 -13.12 -2.76
CA GLU A 258 -11.66 -14.25 -3.12
C GLU A 258 -10.91 -15.26 -3.99
N GLU A 259 -11.35 -16.52 -3.96
CA GLU A 259 -10.85 -17.55 -4.86
C GLU A 259 -11.21 -17.23 -6.31
N HIS A 260 -10.37 -17.66 -7.26
CA HIS A 260 -10.57 -17.43 -8.70
C HIS A 260 -11.97 -17.84 -9.18
N TRP A 261 -12.44 -19.03 -8.81
CA TRP A 261 -13.76 -19.52 -9.24
C TRP A 261 -14.92 -18.61 -8.79
N ARG A 262 -14.80 -17.94 -7.63
CA ARG A 262 -15.80 -16.98 -7.14
C ARG A 262 -15.78 -15.70 -7.96
N ILE A 263 -14.59 -15.25 -8.35
CA ILE A 263 -14.43 -14.08 -9.22
C ILE A 263 -15.01 -14.37 -10.61
N SER A 264 -14.73 -15.55 -11.17
CA SER A 264 -15.27 -15.98 -12.46
C SER A 264 -16.81 -16.07 -12.42
N ALA A 265 -17.38 -16.69 -11.39
CA ALA A 265 -18.84 -16.75 -11.19
C ALA A 265 -19.48 -15.35 -11.01
N TRP A 266 -18.82 -14.47 -10.25
CA TRP A 266 -19.23 -13.07 -10.11
C TRP A 266 -19.21 -12.33 -11.47
N ALA A 267 -18.13 -12.48 -12.24
CA ALA A 267 -17.99 -11.85 -13.55
C ALA A 267 -19.06 -12.31 -14.54
N GLN A 268 -19.40 -13.60 -14.53
CA GLN A 268 -20.50 -14.17 -15.33
C GLN A 268 -21.84 -13.56 -14.92
N THR A 269 -22.11 -13.48 -13.61
CA THR A 269 -23.36 -12.90 -13.08
C THR A 269 -23.48 -11.42 -13.43
N GLU A 270 -22.42 -10.63 -13.27
CA GLU A 270 -22.43 -9.21 -13.64
C GLU A 270 -22.61 -9.01 -15.16
N SER A 271 -21.96 -9.85 -15.96
CA SER A 271 -22.09 -9.79 -17.43
C SER A 271 -23.50 -10.15 -17.91
N ALA A 272 -24.11 -11.19 -17.35
CA ALA A 272 -25.50 -11.56 -17.63
C ALA A 272 -26.50 -10.45 -17.26
N ASN A 273 -26.16 -9.64 -16.26
CA ASN A 273 -26.95 -8.49 -15.85
C ASN A 273 -26.60 -7.19 -16.61
N GLY A 274 -25.85 -7.27 -17.71
CA GLY A 274 -25.46 -6.10 -18.53
C GLY A 274 -24.39 -5.20 -17.90
N ARG A 275 -23.72 -5.64 -16.83
CA ARG A 275 -22.67 -4.89 -16.10
C ARG A 275 -21.25 -5.42 -16.37
N GLY A 276 -21.08 -6.18 -17.45
CA GLY A 276 -19.80 -6.77 -17.86
C GLY A 276 -18.87 -5.84 -18.64
N GLN A 277 -19.18 -4.53 -18.70
CA GLN A 277 -18.50 -3.52 -19.51
C GLN A 277 -18.28 -2.24 -18.71
N GLN A 278 -17.59 -1.26 -19.31
CA GLN A 278 -17.38 0.05 -18.71
C GLN A 278 -18.72 0.73 -18.38
N SER A 279 -18.83 1.32 -17.18
CA SER A 279 -20.02 2.06 -16.79
C SER A 279 -20.07 3.42 -17.49
N ASP A 280 -21.25 3.81 -17.99
CA ASP A 280 -21.46 5.12 -18.62
C ASP A 280 -21.54 6.27 -17.61
N THR A 281 -21.66 5.96 -16.32
CA THR A 281 -21.85 6.95 -15.25
C THR A 281 -20.81 6.79 -14.16
N VAL A 282 -20.25 7.90 -13.69
CA VAL A 282 -19.49 7.90 -12.44
C VAL A 282 -20.48 8.00 -11.27
N PRO A 283 -20.49 7.05 -10.31
CA PRO A 283 -21.36 7.16 -9.15
C PRO A 283 -21.00 8.37 -8.28
N ASN A 284 -21.90 8.83 -7.41
CA ASN A 284 -21.56 9.93 -6.50
C ASN A 284 -20.43 9.53 -5.54
N ALA A 285 -19.42 10.38 -5.44
CA ALA A 285 -18.37 10.23 -4.44
C ALA A 285 -18.86 10.75 -3.09
N ALA A 286 -18.40 10.11 -2.01
CA ALA A 286 -18.40 10.72 -0.69
C ALA A 286 -17.11 11.53 -0.53
N ASN A 287 -17.24 12.82 -0.23
CA ASN A 287 -16.10 13.71 -0.05
C ASN A 287 -15.46 13.48 1.31
N SER A 288 -14.17 13.16 1.32
CA SER A 288 -13.37 12.95 2.54
C SER A 288 -13.95 11.91 3.51
N GLU A 289 -14.64 10.90 2.96
CA GLU A 289 -15.13 9.75 3.72
C GLU A 289 -14.45 8.46 3.26
N GLY A 290 -14.36 7.45 4.12
CA GLY A 290 -13.79 6.15 3.76
C GLY A 290 -12.26 6.12 3.76
N LEU A 291 -11.71 4.98 3.33
CA LEU A 291 -10.28 4.68 3.34
C LEU A 291 -9.79 4.45 1.91
N ILE A 292 -8.74 5.17 1.53
CA ILE A 292 -8.09 5.06 0.22
C ILE A 292 -7.08 3.91 0.29
N GLN A 293 -7.45 2.74 -0.21
CA GLN A 293 -6.64 1.52 -0.13
C GLN A 293 -6.74 0.72 -1.43
N GLN A 294 -5.71 -0.09 -1.70
CA GLN A 294 -5.68 -1.20 -2.68
C GLN A 294 -5.80 -0.83 -4.18
N ALA A 295 -6.59 0.17 -4.53
CA ALA A 295 -6.71 0.73 -5.87
C ALA A 295 -7.07 2.20 -5.71
N ALA A 296 -6.20 3.10 -6.17
CA ALA A 296 -6.40 4.53 -5.97
C ALA A 296 -5.74 5.36 -7.06
N LEU A 297 -6.34 6.51 -7.38
CA LEU A 297 -5.71 7.56 -8.17
C LEU A 297 -5.09 8.57 -7.21
N TRP A 298 -3.83 8.92 -7.40
CA TRP A 298 -3.11 9.87 -6.56
C TRP A 298 -2.69 11.11 -7.35
N ASN A 299 -2.86 12.29 -6.75
CA ASN A 299 -2.34 13.55 -7.27
C ASN A 299 -0.86 13.70 -6.93
N ILE A 300 0.00 13.20 -7.83
CA ILE A 300 1.45 13.17 -7.67
C ILE A 300 2.02 14.59 -7.65
N LYS A 301 1.47 15.52 -8.43
CA LYS A 301 1.85 16.94 -8.38
C LYS A 301 1.66 17.49 -6.96
N TYR A 302 0.46 17.36 -6.40
CA TYR A 302 0.15 17.84 -5.05
C TYR A 302 1.07 17.22 -3.99
N LEU A 303 1.25 15.89 -4.04
CA LEU A 303 2.14 15.18 -3.11
C LEU A 303 3.60 15.62 -3.24
N THR A 304 4.04 15.99 -4.45
CA THR A 304 5.39 16.54 -4.70
C THR A 304 5.51 17.93 -4.10
N ASP A 305 4.60 18.84 -4.46
CA ASP A 305 4.63 20.25 -4.04
C ASP A 305 4.54 20.42 -2.51
N LYS A 306 3.85 19.50 -1.83
CA LYS A 306 3.70 19.51 -0.37
C LYS A 306 4.71 18.62 0.37
N ALA A 307 5.61 17.95 -0.35
CA ALA A 307 6.54 16.96 0.19
C ALA A 307 5.86 15.82 0.97
N ILE A 308 4.60 15.49 0.68
CA ILE A 308 3.78 14.53 1.42
C ILE A 308 4.00 13.10 0.87
N ASN A 309 4.17 12.10 1.73
CA ASN A 309 4.27 10.69 1.34
C ASN A 309 3.77 9.75 2.46
N PHE A 310 3.55 8.47 2.12
CA PHE A 310 3.38 7.40 3.10
C PHE A 310 4.59 7.31 4.04
N SER A 311 4.38 6.86 5.27
CA SER A 311 5.48 6.81 6.23
C SER A 311 6.11 5.43 6.36
N PRO A 312 7.44 5.29 6.20
CA PRO A 312 8.15 4.03 6.41
C PRO A 312 8.11 3.49 7.85
N VAL A 313 7.63 4.28 8.84
CA VAL A 313 7.47 3.83 10.24
C VAL A 313 6.38 2.78 10.43
N TYR A 314 5.47 2.64 9.44
CA TYR A 314 4.45 1.60 9.42
C TYR A 314 4.97 0.38 8.67
N ILE A 315 5.36 -0.65 9.41
CA ILE A 315 5.94 -1.87 8.88
C ILE A 315 4.91 -2.98 8.65
N SER A 316 3.95 -3.13 9.57
CA SER A 316 3.10 -4.33 9.64
C SER A 316 1.63 -4.12 9.28
N SER A 317 1.12 -2.90 9.35
CA SER A 317 -0.23 -2.49 9.02
C SER A 317 -0.41 -0.95 9.12
N ALA A 318 -1.65 -0.52 8.87
CA ALA A 318 -2.18 0.82 9.11
C ALA A 318 -1.49 1.97 8.36
N GLU A 319 -0.60 1.71 7.42
CA GLU A 319 0.04 2.72 6.56
C GLU A 319 -1.00 3.49 5.72
N ASP A 320 -1.98 2.80 5.12
CA ASP A 320 -3.03 3.47 4.35
C ASP A 320 -3.97 4.27 5.26
N VAL A 321 -4.35 3.67 6.39
CA VAL A 321 -5.29 4.28 7.34
C VAL A 321 -4.67 5.53 7.96
N SER A 322 -3.40 5.45 8.37
CA SER A 322 -2.67 6.58 8.96
C SER A 322 -2.48 7.71 7.95
N PHE A 323 -2.25 7.40 6.67
CA PHE A 323 -2.11 8.41 5.63
C PHE A 323 -3.44 9.12 5.31
N VAL A 324 -4.56 8.37 5.27
CA VAL A 324 -5.89 8.96 5.15
C VAL A 324 -6.25 9.79 6.39
N ASN A 325 -5.91 9.31 7.59
CA ASN A 325 -6.13 10.03 8.83
C ASN A 325 -5.30 11.33 8.88
N TYR A 326 -4.09 11.32 8.31
CA TYR A 326 -3.32 12.55 8.10
C TYR A 326 -4.08 13.55 7.20
N PHE A 327 -4.70 13.12 6.11
CA PHE A 327 -5.52 14.00 5.27
C PHE A 327 -6.74 14.56 6.01
N LYS A 328 -7.49 13.71 6.73
CA LYS A 328 -8.62 14.15 7.57
C LYS A 328 -8.19 15.17 8.62
N ARG A 329 -7.01 14.96 9.23
CA ARG A 329 -6.42 15.89 10.20
C ARG A 329 -6.09 17.24 9.55
N GLN A 330 -5.41 17.22 8.42
CA GLN A 330 -4.97 18.40 7.68
C GLN A 330 -6.08 19.04 6.82
N LYS A 331 -7.29 18.46 6.84
CA LYS A 331 -8.42 18.87 5.97
C LYS A 331 -8.06 18.86 4.48
N ILE A 332 -7.26 17.88 4.07
CA ILE A 332 -6.91 17.66 2.67
C ILE A 332 -8.02 16.85 2.02
N SER A 333 -8.59 17.37 0.94
CA SER A 333 -9.71 16.76 0.22
C SER A 333 -9.30 15.49 -0.51
N TYR A 334 -10.16 14.47 -0.45
CA TYR A 334 -10.07 13.27 -1.27
C TYR A 334 -11.47 12.74 -1.61
N LEU A 335 -11.59 11.91 -2.65
CA LEU A 335 -12.85 11.31 -3.07
C LEU A 335 -12.90 9.82 -2.76
N PHE A 336 -14.07 9.33 -2.35
CA PHE A 336 -14.29 7.90 -2.13
C PHE A 336 -15.60 7.43 -2.75
N TYR A 337 -15.50 6.49 -3.68
CA TYR A 337 -16.65 5.96 -4.40
C TYR A 337 -17.14 4.65 -3.75
N LYS A 338 -18.22 4.74 -2.96
CA LYS A 338 -18.92 3.58 -2.38
C LYS A 338 -19.61 2.70 -3.44
N GLY A 339 -19.91 3.26 -4.61
CA GLY A 339 -20.57 2.56 -5.71
C GLY A 339 -19.65 1.73 -6.61
N ILE A 340 -18.33 1.81 -6.40
CA ILE A 340 -17.32 1.05 -7.14
C ILE A 340 -16.63 0.11 -6.14
N SER A 341 -16.62 -1.18 -6.46
CA SER A 341 -16.10 -2.22 -5.57
C SER A 341 -14.79 -2.81 -6.08
N VAL A 342 -13.72 -2.74 -5.29
CA VAL A 342 -12.45 -3.42 -5.56
C VAL A 342 -12.64 -4.94 -5.42
N VAL A 343 -12.22 -5.68 -6.44
CA VAL A 343 -12.22 -7.16 -6.46
C VAL A 343 -10.78 -7.65 -6.49
N LYS A 344 -10.44 -8.52 -5.53
CA LYS A 344 -9.11 -9.05 -5.33
C LYS A 344 -9.11 -10.57 -5.38
N GLU A 345 -8.11 -11.14 -6.04
CA GLU A 345 -7.91 -12.59 -6.06
C GLU A 345 -6.99 -13.04 -4.92
N ARG A 346 -7.34 -14.17 -4.30
CA ARG A 346 -6.45 -14.88 -3.40
C ARG A 346 -5.36 -15.54 -4.23
N VAL A 347 -4.13 -15.07 -4.06
CA VAL A 347 -2.98 -15.63 -4.77
C VAL A 347 -2.57 -16.95 -4.12
N SER A 348 -2.50 -18.01 -4.93
CA SER A 348 -2.01 -19.34 -4.53
C SER A 348 -0.62 -19.65 -5.10
N ILE A 349 -0.12 -18.84 -6.03
CA ILE A 349 1.12 -19.08 -6.78
C ILE A 349 2.13 -18.00 -6.41
N TYR A 350 3.21 -18.44 -5.78
CA TYR A 350 4.24 -17.57 -5.21
C TYR A 350 5.60 -17.84 -5.83
N ASP A 351 6.47 -16.84 -5.81
CA ASP A 351 7.86 -17.01 -6.22
C ASP A 351 8.62 -17.84 -5.17
N GLN A 352 9.67 -18.58 -5.57
CA GLN A 352 10.46 -19.38 -4.62
C GLN A 352 11.18 -18.51 -3.59
N GLU A 353 11.36 -17.21 -3.89
CA GLU A 353 11.96 -16.22 -3.00
C GLU A 353 11.03 -15.69 -1.89
N ILE A 354 9.82 -16.26 -1.75
CA ILE A 354 8.84 -15.90 -0.70
C ILE A 354 9.44 -15.76 0.69
N ASN A 355 10.43 -16.60 1.00
CA ASN A 355 11.04 -16.64 2.32
C ASN A 355 11.90 -15.41 2.61
N LYS A 356 12.52 -14.79 1.60
CA LYS A 356 13.51 -13.73 1.83
C LYS A 356 12.86 -12.44 2.30
N VAL A 357 11.96 -11.85 1.52
CA VAL A 357 11.28 -10.59 1.90
C VAL A 357 10.37 -10.78 3.11
N ASN A 358 9.70 -11.92 3.23
CA ASN A 358 8.90 -12.21 4.43
C ASN A 358 9.76 -12.35 5.68
N SER A 359 10.92 -13.02 5.60
CA SER A 359 11.87 -13.11 6.72
C SER A 359 12.43 -11.74 7.09
N MET A 360 12.78 -10.90 6.10
CA MET A 360 13.18 -9.51 6.38
C MET A 360 12.08 -8.76 7.12
N ARG A 361 10.82 -8.86 6.65
CA ARG A 361 9.68 -8.18 7.30
C ARG A 361 9.48 -8.69 8.72
N GLN A 362 9.48 -10.01 8.93
CA GLN A 362 9.38 -10.61 10.27
C GLN A 362 10.49 -10.09 11.20
N GLY A 363 11.73 -10.03 10.71
CA GLY A 363 12.85 -9.56 11.51
C GLY A 363 12.76 -8.07 11.87
N TYR A 364 12.31 -7.20 10.97
CA TYR A 364 12.08 -5.79 11.32
C TYR A 364 10.85 -5.60 12.20
N THR A 365 9.78 -6.37 11.98
CA THR A 365 8.61 -6.40 12.87
C THR A 365 9.00 -6.79 14.30
N ALA A 366 9.87 -7.81 14.45
CA ALA A 366 10.42 -8.21 15.73
C ALA A 366 11.24 -7.08 16.37
N TRP A 367 12.14 -6.45 15.61
CA TRP A 367 12.95 -5.34 16.12
C TRP A 367 12.13 -4.14 16.62
N PHE A 368 11.12 -3.69 15.86
CA PHE A 368 10.21 -2.64 16.32
C PHE A 368 9.46 -3.07 17.58
N SER A 369 8.95 -4.30 17.59
CA SER A 369 8.19 -4.84 18.71
C SER A 369 9.05 -4.99 19.99
N ASP A 370 10.31 -5.41 19.87
CA ASP A 370 11.25 -5.50 20.98
C ASP A 370 11.56 -4.12 21.57
N ALA A 371 11.77 -3.14 20.70
CA ALA A 371 11.97 -1.74 21.10
C ALA A 371 10.70 -1.11 21.70
N GLU A 372 9.51 -1.64 21.42
CA GLU A 372 8.25 -1.24 22.04
C GLU A 372 8.02 -1.91 23.40
N ASN A 373 8.75 -3.00 23.68
CA ASN A 373 8.62 -3.82 24.88
C ASN A 373 9.74 -3.58 25.92
N SER A 374 10.83 -2.93 25.54
CA SER A 374 11.98 -2.68 26.43
C SER A 374 11.67 -1.69 27.56
N GLY A 375 12.53 -1.61 28.58
CA GLY A 375 12.28 -0.83 29.81
C GLY A 375 12.34 0.70 29.62
N VAL A 376 11.98 1.43 30.68
CA VAL A 376 11.77 2.89 30.73
C VAL A 376 12.90 3.68 30.05
N SER A 377 12.55 4.53 29.09
CA SER A 377 13.48 5.53 28.52
C SER A 377 13.83 6.59 29.56
N GLU A 378 15.08 7.07 29.58
CA GLU A 378 15.56 8.09 30.53
C GLU A 378 14.74 9.40 30.52
N ASN A 379 13.92 9.62 29.49
CA ASN A 379 13.09 10.81 29.30
C ASN A 379 11.58 10.58 29.56
N GLY A 380 11.18 9.42 30.09
CA GLY A 380 9.86 9.20 30.70
C GLY A 380 8.70 8.77 29.78
N LEU A 381 8.89 8.62 28.46
CA LEU A 381 7.96 7.96 27.50
C LEU A 381 8.71 7.60 26.19
N PRO A 382 8.32 6.56 25.40
CA PRO A 382 8.16 5.12 25.65
C PRO A 382 9.51 4.38 25.45
N PRO A 383 9.71 3.04 25.63
CA PRO A 383 8.88 1.90 26.08
C PRO A 383 8.89 1.64 27.61
N PRO A 384 8.14 0.66 28.18
CA PRO A 384 7.23 -0.31 27.54
C PRO A 384 5.88 0.29 27.18
N VAL A 385 5.24 -0.23 26.13
CA VAL A 385 3.86 0.17 25.80
C VAL A 385 2.88 -0.41 26.81
N MET A 386 2.18 0.43 27.57
CA MET A 386 1.18 0.03 28.57
C MET A 386 -0.26 0.14 28.06
N VAL A 387 -1.11 -0.84 28.38
CA VAL A 387 -2.55 -0.87 28.09
C VAL A 387 -3.36 -1.23 29.33
N ASP A 388 -4.60 -0.76 29.38
CA ASP A 388 -5.55 -1.04 30.46
C ASP A 388 -6.90 -1.50 29.86
N PRO A 389 -7.16 -2.82 29.80
CA PRO A 389 -8.38 -3.36 29.22
C PRO A 389 -9.62 -2.88 29.97
N GLN A 390 -10.65 -2.44 29.24
CA GLN A 390 -11.86 -1.88 29.88
C GLN A 390 -12.57 -2.91 30.76
N GLN A 391 -12.41 -4.20 30.42
CA GLN A 391 -12.91 -5.33 31.19
C GLN A 391 -11.82 -5.96 32.07
N GLY A 392 -11.37 -5.23 33.09
CA GLY A 392 -10.98 -5.82 34.39
C GLY A 392 -9.61 -6.51 34.51
N ASN A 393 -8.60 -6.19 33.68
CA ASN A 393 -7.27 -6.81 33.80
C ASN A 393 -6.16 -5.87 34.30
N GLY A 394 -6.49 -4.60 34.59
CA GLY A 394 -5.55 -3.59 35.06
C GLY A 394 -4.46 -3.21 34.05
N GLU A 395 -3.67 -2.19 34.41
CA GLU A 395 -2.52 -1.73 33.61
C GLU A 395 -1.48 -2.85 33.47
N GLN A 396 -1.18 -3.21 32.21
CA GLN A 396 -0.20 -4.24 31.85
C GLN A 396 0.55 -3.87 30.56
N LYS A 397 1.64 -4.57 30.26
CA LYS A 397 2.34 -4.36 28.99
C LYS A 397 1.48 -4.82 27.82
N LEU A 398 1.53 -4.09 26.71
CA LEU A 398 0.85 -4.45 25.47
C LEU A 398 1.28 -5.84 24.98
N SER A 399 2.58 -6.18 25.08
CA SER A 399 3.08 -7.52 24.76
C SER A 399 2.37 -8.62 25.54
N ASP A 400 2.19 -8.41 26.84
CA ASP A 400 1.59 -9.39 27.75
C ASP A 400 0.10 -9.48 27.46
N PHE A 401 -0.56 -8.35 27.20
CA PHE A 401 -1.96 -8.32 26.81
C PHE A 401 -2.20 -9.07 25.49
N ILE A 402 -1.36 -8.83 24.49
CA ILE A 402 -1.44 -9.49 23.18
C ILE A 402 -1.31 -11.00 23.32
N VAL A 403 -0.29 -11.47 24.06
CA VAL A 403 -0.02 -12.91 24.23
C VAL A 403 -1.10 -13.59 25.07
N ASN A 404 -1.53 -12.97 26.16
CA ASN A 404 -2.42 -13.63 27.12
C ASN A 404 -3.90 -13.54 26.72
N HIS A 405 -4.31 -12.46 26.04
CA HIS A 405 -5.73 -12.15 25.83
C HIS A 405 -6.15 -11.99 24.37
N VAL A 406 -5.28 -11.53 23.47
CA VAL A 406 -5.64 -11.26 22.07
C VAL A 406 -5.40 -12.47 21.17
N LEU A 407 -4.22 -13.10 21.26
CA LEU A 407 -3.86 -14.20 20.39
C LEU A 407 -4.65 -15.48 20.71
N PRO A 408 -5.19 -16.18 19.69
CA PRO A 408 -5.71 -17.53 19.86
C PRO A 408 -4.62 -18.47 20.42
N ASP A 409 -4.99 -19.44 21.26
CA ASP A 409 -4.02 -20.31 21.95
C ASP A 409 -3.02 -20.99 21.00
N LYS A 410 -3.50 -21.45 19.83
CA LYS A 410 -2.67 -22.06 18.78
C LYS A 410 -1.60 -21.14 18.19
N MET A 411 -1.71 -19.83 18.39
CA MET A 411 -0.79 -18.81 17.87
C MET A 411 0.16 -18.25 18.94
N LYS A 412 -0.11 -18.49 20.23
CA LYS A 412 0.65 -17.91 21.34
C LYS A 412 2.12 -18.35 21.37
N GLY A 413 2.42 -19.56 20.91
CA GLY A 413 3.78 -20.09 20.85
C GLY A 413 4.65 -19.54 19.71
N ASP A 414 4.04 -18.94 18.69
CA ASP A 414 4.77 -18.48 17.50
C ASP A 414 5.42 -17.11 17.75
N PHE A 415 6.75 -17.07 17.68
CA PHE A 415 7.54 -15.84 17.84
C PHE A 415 7.13 -14.74 16.85
N ASN A 416 7.03 -15.06 15.57
CA ASN A 416 6.74 -14.09 14.52
C ASN A 416 5.31 -13.54 14.64
N ILE A 417 4.34 -14.38 14.98
CA ILE A 417 2.95 -13.95 15.15
C ILE A 417 2.82 -12.99 16.34
N ARG A 418 3.50 -13.27 17.46
CA ARG A 418 3.50 -12.38 18.63
C ARG A 418 4.04 -11.00 18.31
N HIS A 419 5.21 -10.92 17.68
CA HIS A 419 5.79 -9.62 17.31
C HIS A 419 4.95 -8.88 16.28
N LEU A 420 4.37 -9.60 15.33
CA LEU A 420 3.46 -9.03 14.35
C LEU A 420 2.22 -8.41 15.01
N ALA A 421 1.54 -9.14 15.88
CA ALA A 421 0.38 -8.63 16.57
C ALA A 421 0.73 -7.41 17.45
N ASN A 422 1.87 -7.43 18.15
CA ASN A 422 2.31 -6.29 18.95
C ASN A 422 2.59 -5.05 18.08
N SER A 423 3.34 -5.20 16.99
CA SER A 423 3.68 -4.10 16.10
C SER A 423 2.43 -3.51 15.43
N GLN A 424 1.47 -4.35 15.02
CA GLN A 424 0.18 -3.92 14.48
C GLN A 424 -0.67 -3.19 15.51
N ALA A 425 -0.61 -3.58 16.78
CA ALA A 425 -1.33 -2.90 17.86
C ALA A 425 -0.81 -1.47 18.06
N VAL A 426 0.52 -1.28 18.06
CA VAL A 426 1.13 0.07 18.14
C VAL A 426 0.80 0.91 16.90
N GLU A 427 0.79 0.31 15.72
CA GLU A 427 0.39 0.99 14.47
C GLU A 427 -1.09 1.38 14.48
N GLN A 428 -1.96 0.54 15.05
CA GLN A 428 -3.37 0.84 15.23
C GLN A 428 -3.58 2.01 16.20
N ILE A 429 -2.89 1.99 17.34
CA ILE A 429 -2.91 3.08 18.34
C ILE A 429 -2.46 4.40 17.71
N THR A 430 -1.29 4.41 17.06
CA THR A 430 -0.75 5.66 16.48
C THR A 430 -1.62 6.16 15.33
N SER A 431 -2.14 5.26 14.50
CA SER A 431 -3.03 5.60 13.38
C SER A 431 -4.35 6.26 13.83
N GLY A 432 -5.00 5.74 14.87
CA GLY A 432 -6.21 6.39 15.38
C GLY A 432 -5.92 7.69 16.13
N ALA A 433 -4.79 7.80 16.84
CA ALA A 433 -4.38 9.06 17.47
C ALA A 433 -4.11 10.19 16.46
N ILE A 434 -3.72 9.86 15.22
CA ILE A 434 -3.61 10.85 14.12
C ILE A 434 -4.99 11.43 13.77
N GLU A 435 -6.02 10.59 13.70
CA GLU A 435 -7.39 10.99 13.36
C GLU A 435 -7.97 11.98 14.36
N GLU A 436 -7.63 11.81 15.64
CA GLU A 436 -8.13 12.60 16.77
C GLU A 436 -7.60 14.04 16.87
N LYS A 437 -6.90 14.54 15.82
CA LYS A 437 -6.40 15.91 15.56
C LYS A 437 -5.54 16.61 16.62
N VAL A 438 -5.80 16.46 17.91
CA VAL A 438 -5.14 17.17 19.01
C VAL A 438 -4.17 16.30 19.78
N LEU A 439 -4.10 15.01 19.47
CA LEU A 439 -3.40 13.99 20.26
C LEU A 439 -1.95 13.72 19.85
N ILE A 440 -1.49 14.32 18.75
CA ILE A 440 -0.09 14.26 18.32
C ILE A 440 0.32 15.67 17.93
N GLU A 441 1.55 16.07 18.22
CA GLU A 441 2.08 17.39 17.86
C GLU A 441 2.32 17.50 16.35
N ASP A 442 2.06 18.66 15.75
CA ASP A 442 2.19 18.84 14.30
C ASP A 442 3.62 18.58 13.80
N ARG A 443 4.65 18.89 14.60
CA ARG A 443 6.04 18.56 14.26
C ARG A 443 6.28 17.07 14.05
N VAL A 444 5.59 16.21 14.83
CA VAL A 444 5.72 14.76 14.74
C VAL A 444 5.01 14.27 13.48
N ILE A 445 3.79 14.77 13.26
CA ILE A 445 2.99 14.47 12.06
C ILE A 445 3.74 14.89 10.78
N ASP A 446 4.27 16.10 10.74
CA ASP A 446 4.98 16.62 9.58
C ASP A 446 6.27 15.84 9.34
N ARG A 447 7.02 15.47 10.38
CA ARG A 447 8.19 14.60 10.20
C ARG A 447 7.81 13.23 9.60
N VAL A 448 6.70 12.64 10.04
CA VAL A 448 6.25 11.31 9.61
C VAL A 448 5.71 11.30 8.18
N PHE A 449 5.00 12.34 7.74
CA PHE A 449 4.32 12.38 6.43
C PHE A 449 4.84 13.43 5.45
N LYS A 450 5.40 14.54 5.90
CA LYS A 450 6.10 15.52 5.04
C LYS A 450 7.59 15.23 5.00
N ILE A 451 7.95 14.04 4.54
CA ILE A 451 9.34 13.57 4.55
C ILE A 451 10.15 14.33 3.48
N SER A 452 10.66 15.51 3.86
CA SER A 452 11.56 16.34 3.07
C SER A 452 13.01 15.85 3.15
N GLY A 453 13.78 16.00 2.07
CA GLY A 453 15.22 15.75 2.08
C GLY A 453 15.65 14.32 1.73
N ILE A 454 14.71 13.37 1.51
CA ILE A 454 15.05 12.10 0.87
C ILE A 454 15.23 12.37 -0.63
N SER A 455 16.48 12.40 -1.07
CA SER A 455 16.79 12.41 -2.51
C SER A 455 16.54 11.02 -3.11
N VAL A 456 16.22 10.97 -4.40
CA VAL A 456 16.16 9.72 -5.15
C VAL A 456 17.48 9.50 -5.88
N ASP A 457 18.05 8.30 -5.76
CA ASP A 457 19.15 7.85 -6.60
C ASP A 457 18.63 6.92 -7.69
N ARG A 458 18.85 7.28 -8.95
CA ARG A 458 18.43 6.48 -10.11
C ARG A 458 19.54 5.53 -10.49
N ARG A 459 19.24 4.24 -10.58
CA ARG A 459 20.19 3.21 -11.01
C ARG A 459 19.68 2.44 -12.22
N ASP A 460 20.53 2.32 -13.24
CA ASP A 460 20.32 1.37 -14.33
C ASP A 460 20.85 -0.01 -13.90
N MET A 461 20.02 -1.04 -14.02
CA MET A 461 20.29 -2.44 -13.68
C MET A 461 19.84 -3.33 -14.86
N PRO A 462 20.70 -3.48 -15.89
CA PRO A 462 20.38 -4.13 -17.16
C PRO A 462 20.01 -5.60 -17.01
#